data_AF-I2JJW5-F1
#
_entry.id   AF-I2JJW5-F1
#
_cell.length_a   1.000
_cell.length_b   1.000
_cell.length_c   1.000
_cell.angle_alpha   90.00
_cell.angle_beta   90.00
_cell.angle_gamma   90.00
#
_symmetry.space_group_name_H-M   'P 1'
#
loop_
_entity.id
_entity.type
_entity.pdbx_description
1 polymer ?
#
loop_
_entity_poly.entity_id
_entity_poly.type
_entity_poly.pdbx_seq_one_letter_code
_entity_poly.pdbx_strand_id
1 'polypeptide(L)'
;HTSFTDIARQGVHLLRFCGAGLSVDEYLSNDVGGKTGLAGIAIIPPLCVIDALGLNVSDIKENLEPIVWTQDHYSHWLQQNLRAGTVVGTRMSVEILTKQGITVNACFEYRDFREDEQEEMIWKVQGKPSMEVRVVREASHMASASSLFNRIPDVLAAKSGIRELWTYPPLRPSMFI
;
A
#
# COMPACT_ATOMS: atom_id res chain seq x y z
N HIS A 1 -7.61 -6.18 -4.23
CA HIS A 1 -6.41 -5.38 -4.49
C HIS A 1 -5.27 -5.96 -3.69
N THR A 2 -4.16 -6.30 -4.33
CA THR A 2 -2.96 -6.76 -3.63
C THR A 2 -1.80 -5.87 -4.04
N SER A 3 -0.98 -5.45 -3.08
CA SER A 3 0.18 -4.60 -3.32
C SER A 3 1.36 -5.10 -2.51
N PHE A 4 2.43 -5.50 -3.18
CA PHE A 4 3.70 -5.85 -2.55
C PHE A 4 4.68 -4.72 -2.84
N THR A 5 5.19 -4.09 -1.79
CA THR A 5 6.07 -2.90 -1.89
C THR A 5 7.34 -3.11 -1.09
N ASP A 6 8.48 -2.99 -1.77
CA ASP A 6 9.80 -2.87 -1.16
C ASP A 6 9.91 -1.46 -0.58
N ILE A 7 9.41 -1.29 0.64
CA ILE A 7 9.09 0.02 1.21
C ILE A 7 10.35 0.90 1.42
N ALA A 8 11.53 0.26 1.47
CA ALA A 8 12.79 0.95 1.63
C ALA A 8 13.21 1.73 0.38
N ARG A 9 12.66 1.41 -0.80
CA ARG A 9 12.86 2.20 -2.02
C ARG A 9 12.33 3.63 -1.89
N GLN A 10 11.33 3.84 -1.03
CA GLN A 10 10.81 5.17 -0.72
C GLN A 10 11.55 5.81 0.47
N GLY A 11 12.41 5.04 1.15
CA GLY A 11 13.32 5.50 2.19
C GLY A 11 13.48 4.47 3.30
N VAL A 12 14.72 4.26 3.77
CA VAL A 12 15.03 3.32 4.87
C VAL A 12 14.25 3.64 6.16
N HIS A 13 13.94 4.90 6.41
CA HIS A 13 13.13 5.31 7.56
C HIS A 13 11.70 4.76 7.50
N LEU A 14 11.10 4.59 6.31
CA LEU A 14 9.78 3.98 6.14
C LEU A 14 9.83 2.48 6.40
N LEU A 15 10.90 1.80 5.99
CA LEU A 15 11.10 0.40 6.32
C LEU A 15 11.17 0.18 7.85
N ARG A 16 11.89 1.05 8.56
CA ARG A 16 11.91 1.04 10.04
C ARG A 16 10.56 1.39 10.64
N PHE A 17 9.84 2.35 10.09
CA PHE A 17 8.47 2.69 10.51
C PHE A 17 7.50 1.51 10.35
N CYS A 18 7.71 0.65 9.33
CA CYS A 18 6.95 -0.58 9.15
C CYS A 18 7.39 -1.73 10.09
N GLY A 19 8.31 -1.47 11.02
CA GLY A 19 8.74 -2.41 12.05
C GLY A 19 9.97 -3.25 11.71
N ALA A 20 10.62 -3.02 10.56
CA ALA A 20 11.76 -3.84 10.17
C ALA A 20 12.94 -3.72 11.16
N GLY A 21 13.48 -4.88 11.56
CA GLY A 21 14.55 -4.99 12.54
C GLY A 21 14.09 -5.13 13.99
N LEU A 22 12.79 -4.99 14.27
CA LEU A 22 12.21 -5.25 15.60
C LEU A 22 11.99 -6.75 15.83
N SER A 23 11.93 -7.15 17.09
CA SER A 23 11.24 -8.39 17.49
C SER A 23 9.72 -8.23 17.38
N VAL A 24 8.99 -9.35 17.39
CA VAL A 24 7.51 -9.33 17.39
C VAL A 24 6.96 -8.62 18.63
N ASP A 25 7.58 -8.82 19.80
CA ASP A 25 7.14 -8.17 21.04
C ASP A 25 7.33 -6.65 20.97
N GLU A 26 8.47 -6.18 20.44
CA GLU A 26 8.71 -4.75 20.22
C GLU A 26 7.76 -4.15 19.19
N TYR A 27 7.44 -4.89 18.12
CA TYR A 27 6.45 -4.48 17.14
C TYR A 27 5.08 -4.21 17.77
N LEU A 28 4.64 -5.12 18.64
CA LEU A 28 3.37 -5.01 19.36
C LEU A 28 3.41 -3.89 20.41
N SER A 29 4.49 -3.80 21.20
CA SER A 29 4.61 -2.77 22.24
C SER A 29 4.70 -1.36 21.67
N ASN A 30 5.27 -1.21 20.47
CA ASN A 30 5.42 0.07 19.79
C ASN A 30 4.19 0.45 18.95
N ASP A 31 3.13 -0.38 18.96
CA ASP A 31 1.88 -0.14 18.21
C ASP A 31 2.11 0.11 16.71
N VAL A 32 3.08 -0.58 16.11
CA VAL A 32 3.49 -0.37 14.70
C VAL A 32 2.32 -0.62 13.74
N GLY A 33 1.57 -1.69 13.97
CA GLY A 33 0.35 -2.00 13.22
C GLY A 33 -0.90 -1.31 13.75
N GLY A 34 -0.82 -0.52 14.81
CA GLY A 34 -1.98 0.09 15.43
C GLY A 34 -2.23 1.53 15.01
N LYS A 35 -2.99 2.25 15.83
CA LYS A 35 -3.52 3.58 15.51
C LYS A 35 -2.44 4.65 15.44
N THR A 36 -1.34 4.48 16.17
CA THR A 36 -0.19 5.40 16.08
C THR A 36 0.77 5.06 14.96
N GLY A 37 0.60 3.89 14.33
CA GLY A 37 1.41 3.41 13.22
C GLY A 37 0.65 3.40 11.90
N LEU A 38 0.50 2.21 11.32
CA LEU A 38 0.04 2.02 9.93
C LEU A 38 -1.49 1.89 9.76
N ALA A 39 -2.27 1.78 10.83
CA ALA A 39 -3.71 1.53 10.73
C ALA A 39 -4.43 2.61 9.91
N GLY A 40 -5.36 2.18 9.05
CA GLY A 40 -6.15 3.03 8.16
C GLY A 40 -5.54 3.29 6.79
N ILE A 41 -4.22 3.11 6.60
CA ILE A 41 -3.56 3.44 5.32
C ILE A 41 -4.05 2.52 4.19
N ALA A 42 -4.12 1.22 4.44
CA ALA A 42 -4.52 0.23 3.43
C ALA A 42 -6.01 0.31 3.06
N ILE A 43 -6.83 0.99 3.88
CA ILE A 43 -8.26 1.21 3.64
C ILE A 43 -8.48 2.25 2.53
N ILE A 44 -7.56 3.22 2.38
CA ILE A 44 -7.77 4.38 1.50
C ILE A 44 -7.92 3.96 0.02
N PRO A 45 -6.99 3.22 -0.60
CA PRO A 45 -7.12 2.89 -2.03
C PRO A 45 -8.39 2.11 -2.41
N PRO A 46 -8.83 1.07 -1.67
CA PRO A 46 -10.10 0.41 -1.99
C PRO A 46 -11.32 1.31 -1.74
N LEU A 47 -11.29 2.22 -0.75
CA LEU A 47 -12.38 3.20 -0.58
C LEU A 47 -12.51 4.14 -1.77
N CYS A 48 -11.41 4.62 -2.33
CA CYS A 48 -11.43 5.45 -3.55
C CYS A 48 -12.14 4.73 -4.71
N VAL A 49 -11.91 3.43 -4.87
CA VAL A 49 -12.55 2.63 -5.92
C VAL A 49 -14.03 2.38 -5.62
N ILE A 50 -14.37 2.08 -4.37
CA ILE A 50 -15.76 1.92 -3.92
C ILE A 50 -16.58 3.19 -4.20
N ASP A 51 -16.04 4.35 -3.84
CA ASP A 51 -16.69 5.64 -4.08
C ASP A 51 -16.83 5.93 -5.57
N ALA A 52 -15.76 5.74 -6.36
CA ALA A 52 -15.80 5.93 -7.80
C ALA A 52 -16.82 5.02 -8.52
N LEU A 53 -17.14 3.86 -7.94
CA LEU A 53 -18.17 2.94 -8.45
C LEU A 53 -19.59 3.23 -7.90
N GLY A 54 -19.76 4.24 -7.04
CA GLY A 54 -21.05 4.58 -6.42
C GLY A 54 -21.53 3.55 -5.39
N LEU A 55 -20.62 2.79 -4.79
CA LEU A 55 -20.95 1.78 -3.79
C LEU A 55 -20.98 2.39 -2.39
N ASN A 56 -21.85 1.86 -1.53
CA ASN A 56 -22.02 2.36 -0.17
C ASN A 56 -21.40 1.39 0.83
N VAL A 57 -20.43 1.83 1.60
CA VAL A 57 -19.82 1.01 2.66
C VAL A 57 -20.86 0.69 3.74
N SER A 58 -20.85 -0.56 4.20
CA SER A 58 -21.61 -1.01 5.37
C SER A 58 -20.72 -1.40 6.54
N ASP A 59 -19.54 -1.97 6.28
CA ASP A 59 -18.59 -2.38 7.31
C ASP A 59 -17.15 -2.37 6.76
N ILE A 60 -16.18 -2.12 7.63
CA ILE A 60 -14.74 -2.16 7.31
C ILE A 60 -14.04 -2.93 8.43
N LYS A 61 -13.32 -3.99 8.05
CA LYS A 61 -12.43 -4.72 8.94
C LYS A 61 -11.02 -4.59 8.44
N GLU A 62 -10.10 -4.26 9.35
CA GLU A 62 -8.69 -4.13 9.07
C GLU A 62 -7.90 -4.95 10.09
N ASN A 63 -6.88 -5.64 9.61
CA ASN A 63 -5.92 -6.38 10.42
C ASN A 63 -4.50 -6.07 9.95
N LEU A 64 -3.62 -5.73 10.88
CA LEU A 64 -2.20 -5.47 10.62
C LEU A 64 -1.36 -6.46 11.41
N GLU A 65 -0.43 -7.13 10.75
CA GLU A 65 0.44 -8.13 11.36
C GLU A 65 1.89 -7.93 10.94
N PRO A 66 2.86 -8.21 11.84
CA PRO A 66 4.27 -8.20 11.47
C PRO A 66 4.55 -9.35 10.49
N ILE A 67 5.40 -9.06 9.51
CA ILE A 67 5.94 -10.08 8.61
C ILE A 67 7.27 -10.54 9.19
N VAL A 68 7.43 -11.84 9.38
CA VAL A 68 8.68 -12.47 9.83
C VAL A 68 9.09 -13.56 8.86
N TRP A 69 10.39 -13.74 8.67
CA TRP A 69 10.92 -14.88 7.91
C TRP A 69 11.46 -15.97 8.83
N THR A 70 11.39 -17.20 8.33
CA THR A 70 11.84 -18.41 9.05
C THR A 70 13.33 -18.69 8.88
N GLN A 71 14.03 -17.89 8.09
CA GLN A 71 15.47 -18.00 7.83
C GLN A 71 16.08 -16.61 7.93
N ASP A 72 17.38 -16.57 8.25
CA ASP A 72 18.15 -15.33 8.23
C ASP A 72 18.11 -14.70 6.83
N HIS A 73 18.08 -13.37 6.80
CA HIS A 73 18.01 -12.59 5.58
C HIS A 73 18.97 -11.43 5.63
N TYR A 74 19.74 -11.23 4.56
CA TYR A 74 20.52 -10.02 4.42
C TYR A 74 19.67 -8.88 3.86
N SER A 75 19.42 -7.85 4.67
CA SER A 75 18.73 -6.65 4.23
C SER A 75 19.67 -5.74 3.47
N HIS A 76 19.48 -5.64 2.15
CA HIS A 76 20.24 -4.70 1.32
C HIS A 76 20.07 -3.26 1.83
N TRP A 77 18.86 -2.87 2.22
CA TRP A 77 18.56 -1.50 2.63
C TRP A 77 19.08 -1.14 4.02
N LEU A 78 19.06 -2.09 4.96
CA LEU A 78 19.58 -1.89 6.31
C LEU A 78 21.08 -2.22 6.44
N GLN A 79 21.69 -2.79 5.40
CA GLN A 79 23.10 -3.22 5.35
C GLN A 79 23.48 -4.15 6.52
N GLN A 80 22.58 -5.09 6.85
CA GLN A 80 22.75 -6.02 7.96
C GLN A 80 21.97 -7.32 7.75
N ASN A 81 22.39 -8.38 8.44
CA ASN A 81 21.62 -9.62 8.53
C ASN A 81 20.51 -9.47 9.58
N LEU A 82 19.27 -9.67 9.16
CA LEU A 82 18.11 -9.88 10.02
C LEU A 82 18.01 -11.37 10.33
N ARG A 83 17.94 -11.73 11.61
CA ARG A 83 17.83 -13.13 12.01
C ARG A 83 16.43 -13.67 11.74
N ALA A 84 16.30 -14.99 11.60
CA ALA A 84 15.01 -15.65 11.58
C ALA A 84 14.14 -15.21 12.77
N GLY A 85 12.87 -14.87 12.52
CA GLY A 85 11.94 -14.35 13.51
C GLY A 85 12.01 -12.83 13.74
N THR A 86 12.99 -12.13 13.17
CA THR A 86 13.00 -10.66 13.14
C THR A 86 11.93 -10.15 12.17
N VAL A 87 11.23 -9.08 12.56
CA VAL A 87 10.23 -8.42 11.72
C VAL A 87 10.93 -7.77 10.52
N VAL A 88 10.36 -7.96 9.33
CA VAL A 88 10.87 -7.40 8.06
C VAL A 88 9.94 -6.35 7.47
N GLY A 89 8.77 -6.16 8.08
CA GLY A 89 7.77 -5.18 7.69
C GLY A 89 6.39 -5.53 8.22
N THR A 90 5.35 -4.96 7.62
CA THR A 90 3.95 -5.13 8.02
C THR A 90 3.09 -5.57 6.85
N ARG A 91 2.20 -6.54 7.10
CA ARG A 91 1.08 -6.90 6.22
C ARG A 91 -0.20 -6.27 6.75
N MET A 92 -0.93 -5.61 5.87
CA MET A 92 -2.21 -4.96 6.15
C MET A 92 -3.28 -5.65 5.30
N SER A 93 -4.25 -6.28 5.95
CA SER A 93 -5.39 -6.94 5.30
C SER A 93 -6.66 -6.18 5.63
N VAL A 94 -7.44 -5.84 4.60
CA VAL A 94 -8.67 -5.08 4.70
C VAL A 94 -9.80 -5.82 4.00
N GLU A 95 -10.94 -5.95 4.66
CA GLU A 95 -12.21 -6.39 4.10
C GLU A 95 -13.21 -5.25 4.23
N ILE A 96 -13.80 -4.83 3.10
CA ILE A 96 -14.86 -3.82 3.07
C ILE A 96 -16.12 -4.46 2.52
N LEU A 97 -17.19 -4.39 3.31
CA LEU A 97 -18.53 -4.81 2.91
C LEU A 97 -19.30 -3.59 2.41
N THR A 98 -20.12 -3.79 1.37
CA THR A 98 -20.98 -2.74 0.82
C THR A 98 -22.45 -3.13 0.94
N LYS A 99 -23.34 -2.12 1.00
CA LYS A 99 -24.80 -2.31 1.06
C LYS A 99 -25.35 -3.03 -0.18
N GLN A 100 -24.63 -2.97 -1.30
CA GLN A 100 -24.97 -3.63 -2.56
C GLN A 100 -24.56 -5.11 -2.60
N GLY A 101 -23.94 -5.65 -1.54
CA GLY A 101 -23.51 -7.04 -1.49
C GLY A 101 -22.18 -7.31 -2.20
N ILE A 102 -21.40 -6.28 -2.51
CA ILE A 102 -20.04 -6.41 -3.04
C ILE A 102 -19.05 -6.37 -1.87
N THR A 103 -18.16 -7.36 -1.82
CA THR A 103 -17.03 -7.39 -0.88
C THR A 103 -15.75 -6.98 -1.59
N VAL A 104 -15.02 -6.02 -1.02
CA VAL A 104 -13.72 -5.57 -1.52
C VAL A 104 -12.64 -5.99 -0.54
N ASN A 105 -11.70 -6.81 -1.02
CA ASN A 105 -10.56 -7.25 -0.24
C ASN A 105 -9.30 -6.52 -0.69
N ALA A 106 -8.50 -6.07 0.27
CA ALA A 106 -7.20 -5.46 0.05
C ALA A 106 -6.12 -6.13 0.91
N CYS A 107 -4.94 -6.38 0.34
CA CYS A 107 -3.77 -6.88 1.06
C CYS A 107 -2.53 -6.10 0.62
N PHE A 108 -1.88 -5.43 1.56
CA PHE A 108 -0.73 -4.58 1.32
C PHE A 108 0.42 -5.10 2.18
N GLU A 109 1.58 -5.32 1.57
CA GLU A 109 2.80 -5.62 2.31
C GLU A 109 3.80 -4.49 2.08
N TYR A 110 4.18 -3.86 3.17
CA TYR A 110 5.29 -2.90 3.22
C TYR A 110 6.41 -3.54 4.02
N ARG A 111 7.42 -4.02 3.30
CA ARG A 111 8.50 -4.80 3.90
C ARG A 111 9.79 -4.70 3.11
N ASP A 112 10.84 -5.24 3.70
CA ASP A 112 12.07 -5.58 3.01
C ASP A 112 11.83 -6.76 2.05
N PHE A 113 12.45 -6.69 0.88
CA PHE A 113 12.34 -7.69 -0.17
C PHE A 113 13.60 -8.54 -0.25
N ARG A 114 13.44 -9.78 -0.66
CA ARG A 114 14.54 -10.60 -1.15
C ARG A 114 14.92 -10.18 -2.56
N GLU A 115 16.12 -10.56 -2.99
CA GLU A 115 16.68 -10.17 -4.28
C GLU A 115 15.84 -10.63 -5.49
N ASP A 116 15.12 -11.74 -5.36
CA ASP A 116 14.27 -12.32 -6.40
C ASP A 116 12.82 -11.80 -6.39
N GLU A 117 12.48 -10.90 -5.46
CA GLU A 117 11.14 -10.35 -5.36
C GLU A 117 10.99 -9.05 -6.15
N GLN A 118 9.82 -8.88 -6.77
CA GLN A 118 9.49 -7.69 -7.55
C GLN A 118 8.27 -6.98 -6.96
N GLU A 119 8.29 -5.66 -6.98
CA GLU A 119 7.11 -4.90 -6.56
C GLU A 119 5.97 -5.11 -7.56
N GLU A 120 4.79 -5.41 -7.03
CA GLU A 120 3.61 -5.64 -7.85
C GLU A 120 2.37 -5.00 -7.23
N MET A 121 1.46 -4.61 -8.10
CA MET A 121 0.11 -4.22 -7.74
C MET A 121 -0.88 -4.98 -8.62
N ILE A 122 -1.87 -5.59 -7.99
CA ILE A 122 -2.82 -6.52 -8.61
C ILE A 122 -4.25 -6.11 -8.26
N TRP A 123 -5.07 -5.87 -9.27
CA TRP A 123 -6.52 -5.76 -9.13
C TRP A 123 -7.20 -6.93 -9.80
N LYS A 124 -8.09 -7.57 -9.07
CA LYS A 124 -8.91 -8.66 -9.57
C LYS A 124 -10.36 -8.36 -9.29
N VAL A 125 -11.19 -8.43 -10.32
CA VAL A 125 -12.65 -8.35 -10.22
C VAL A 125 -13.20 -9.73 -10.52
N GLN A 126 -13.86 -10.33 -9.53
CA GLN A 126 -14.56 -11.59 -9.69
C GLN A 126 -16.01 -11.29 -10.11
N GLY A 127 -16.42 -11.81 -11.26
CA GLY A 127 -17.71 -11.49 -11.86
C GLY A 127 -17.88 -12.11 -13.23
N LYS A 128 -18.78 -11.53 -14.04
CA LYS A 128 -19.06 -11.95 -15.41
C LYS A 128 -18.92 -10.75 -16.36
N PRO A 129 -17.81 -10.64 -17.11
CA PRO A 129 -16.61 -11.48 -17.05
C PRO A 129 -15.79 -11.21 -15.77
N SER A 130 -14.94 -12.17 -15.41
CA SER A 130 -13.89 -11.93 -14.42
C SER A 130 -12.66 -11.33 -15.10
N MET A 131 -11.98 -10.41 -14.43
CA MET A 131 -10.80 -9.72 -14.97
C MET A 131 -9.71 -9.57 -13.91
N GLU A 132 -8.46 -9.59 -14.33
CA GLU A 132 -7.29 -9.30 -13.49
C GLU A 132 -6.35 -8.36 -14.25
N VAL A 133 -5.84 -7.35 -13.54
CA VAL A 133 -4.80 -6.43 -14.00
C VAL A 133 -3.64 -6.56 -13.03
N ARG A 134 -2.44 -6.83 -13.56
CA ARG A 134 -1.18 -6.89 -12.83
C ARG A 134 -0.24 -5.84 -13.37
N VAL A 135 0.33 -5.06 -12.46
CA VAL A 135 1.31 -4.01 -12.77
C VAL A 135 2.57 -4.33 -11.98
N VAL A 136 3.64 -4.67 -12.68
CA VAL A 136 4.99 -4.73 -12.10
C VAL A 136 5.53 -3.31 -11.97
N ARG A 137 5.99 -2.93 -10.78
CA ARG A 137 6.38 -1.55 -10.46
C ARG A 137 7.90 -1.44 -10.31
N GLU A 138 8.59 -1.29 -11.43
CA GLU A 138 10.06 -1.24 -11.46
C GLU A 138 10.65 -0.08 -10.64
N ALA A 139 9.99 1.09 -10.66
CA ALA A 139 10.44 2.30 -9.98
C ALA A 139 9.29 3.01 -9.23
N SER A 140 8.66 2.30 -8.30
CA SER A 140 7.51 2.78 -7.51
C SER A 140 7.74 4.11 -6.79
N HIS A 141 8.95 4.37 -6.29
CA HIS A 141 9.33 5.65 -5.67
C HIS A 141 9.26 6.80 -6.67
N MET A 142 9.78 6.62 -7.89
CA MET A 142 9.66 7.60 -8.98
C MET A 142 8.23 7.74 -9.48
N ALA A 143 7.48 6.65 -9.60
CA ALA A 143 6.06 6.69 -9.96
C ALA A 143 5.24 7.50 -8.94
N SER A 144 5.52 7.32 -7.65
CA SER A 144 4.87 8.07 -6.57
C SER A 144 5.22 9.55 -6.65
N ALA A 145 6.52 9.89 -6.75
CA ALA A 145 6.97 11.28 -6.87
C ALA A 145 6.41 11.96 -8.12
N SER A 146 6.53 11.33 -9.29
CA SER A 146 6.03 11.86 -10.56
C SER A 146 4.50 12.04 -10.56
N SER A 147 3.74 11.19 -9.86
CA SER A 147 2.29 11.36 -9.75
C SER A 147 1.90 12.68 -9.07
N LEU A 148 2.68 13.13 -8.09
CA LEU A 148 2.46 14.41 -7.41
C LEU A 148 2.74 15.59 -8.35
N PHE A 149 3.87 15.56 -9.06
CA PHE A 149 4.23 16.63 -10.01
C PHE A 149 3.24 16.73 -11.18
N ASN A 150 2.91 15.59 -11.77
CA ASN A 150 1.98 15.52 -12.90
C ASN A 150 0.56 15.96 -12.53
N ARG A 151 0.22 15.99 -11.23
CA ARG A 151 -1.09 16.43 -10.73
C ARG A 151 -1.14 17.92 -10.38
N ILE A 152 -0.01 18.63 -10.36
CA ILE A 152 0.05 20.07 -10.05
C ILE A 152 -0.96 20.90 -10.85
N PRO A 153 -1.08 20.76 -12.19
CA PRO A 153 -2.04 21.56 -12.96
C PRO A 153 -3.49 21.38 -12.50
N ASP A 154 -3.88 20.14 -12.19
CA ASP A 154 -5.23 19.82 -11.72
C ASP A 154 -5.50 20.42 -10.34
N VAL A 155 -4.51 20.39 -9.44
CA VAL A 155 -4.61 21.00 -8.11
C VAL A 155 -4.74 22.52 -8.20
N LEU A 156 -3.96 23.18 -9.08
CA LEU A 156 -4.03 24.62 -9.28
C LEU A 156 -5.37 25.07 -9.88
N ALA A 157 -5.97 24.24 -10.74
CA ALA A 157 -7.28 24.49 -11.35
C ALA A 157 -8.47 24.09 -10.47
N ALA A 158 -8.23 23.39 -9.35
CA ALA A 158 -9.27 22.89 -8.49
C ALA A 158 -10.02 24.01 -7.74
N LYS A 159 -11.30 23.80 -7.44
CA LYS A 159 -12.00 24.64 -6.45
C LYS A 159 -11.39 24.39 -5.06
N SER A 160 -11.48 25.40 -4.20
CA SER A 160 -11.03 25.34 -2.81
C SER A 160 -11.67 24.18 -2.03
N GLY A 161 -10.93 23.66 -1.04
CA GLY A 161 -11.35 22.54 -0.18
C GLY A 161 -10.59 21.26 -0.46
N ILE A 162 -10.92 20.20 0.28
CA ILE A 162 -10.43 18.84 0.01
C ILE A 162 -11.12 18.33 -1.26
N ARG A 163 -10.34 17.74 -2.18
CA ARG A 163 -10.83 17.25 -3.47
C ARG A 163 -10.35 15.82 -3.68
N GLU A 164 -11.26 14.95 -4.08
CA GLU A 164 -11.04 13.54 -4.29
C GLU A 164 -10.30 13.30 -5.62
N LEU A 165 -9.21 12.54 -5.58
CA LEU A 165 -8.30 12.39 -6.73
C LEU A 165 -8.97 11.75 -7.95
N TRP A 166 -9.90 10.82 -7.75
CA TRP A 166 -10.59 10.10 -8.83
C TRP A 166 -11.63 10.94 -9.57
N THR A 167 -11.94 12.15 -9.10
CA THR A 167 -12.84 13.08 -9.79
C THR A 167 -12.16 13.83 -10.94
N TYR A 168 -10.84 13.79 -11.01
CA TYR A 168 -10.05 14.37 -12.09
C TYR A 168 -9.80 13.37 -13.22
N PRO A 169 -9.52 13.83 -14.45
CA PRO A 169 -9.12 12.96 -15.54
C PRO A 169 -7.89 12.09 -15.17
N PRO A 170 -7.71 10.95 -15.86
CA PRO A 170 -6.50 10.14 -15.72
C PRO A 170 -5.24 11.01 -15.84
N LEU A 171 -4.27 10.72 -14.98
CA LEU A 171 -3.03 11.48 -14.90
C LEU A 171 -2.33 11.51 -16.26
N ARG A 172 -1.82 12.68 -16.66
CA ARG A 172 -1.05 12.85 -17.90
C ARG A 172 0.39 13.24 -17.55
N PRO A 173 1.39 12.70 -18.26
CA PRO A 173 2.78 13.13 -18.06
C PRO A 173 2.93 14.62 -18.41
N SER A 174 3.60 15.39 -17.56
CA SER A 174 3.85 16.82 -17.77
C SER A 174 4.86 17.14 -18.89
N MET A 175 5.29 16.17 -19.69
CA MET A 175 6.23 16.38 -20.81
C MET A 175 5.70 17.29 -21.94
N PHE A 176 4.46 17.77 -21.85
CA PHE A 176 3.83 18.60 -22.89
C PHE A 176 3.07 19.81 -22.32
N ILE A 177 3.48 20.34 -21.16
CA ILE A 177 2.98 21.61 -20.62
C ILE A 177 3.99 22.71 -20.90
#